data_AF-A0A354GWR2-F1
#
_entry.id   AF-A0A354GWR2-F1
#
_cell.length_a   1.000
_cell.length_b   1.000
_cell.length_c   1.000
_cell.angle_alpha   90.00
_cell.angle_beta   90.00
_cell.angle_gamma   90.00
#
_symmetry.space_group_name_H-M   'P 1'
#
loop_
_entity.id
_entity.type
_entity.pdbx_description
1 polymer ?
#
loop_
_entity_poly.entity_id
_entity_poly.type
_entity_poly.pdbx_seq_one_letter_code
_entity_poly.pdbx_strand_id
1 'polypeptide(L)'
;MLNPSCTCEDFQLRRQPCKHVAAVRLLLDRQIKGDPAPALPPRKTYRQQWPEYNAAQSREKDHFQDLLADLCAAIAEPPCKGGTKGGRPPAPLRDAVFTCIFKVYSTFSARRFACDLRESHRRGHITQETCLLTVPGNICGRLM
;
A
#
# COMPACT_ATOMS: atom_id res chain seq x y z
N MET A 1 17.50 36.15 37.05
CA MET A 1 16.29 35.40 36.65
C MET A 1 16.22 35.44 35.13
N LEU A 2 16.29 34.31 34.43
CA LEU A 2 16.11 34.30 32.97
C LEU A 2 14.63 34.52 32.64
N ASN A 3 14.31 35.58 31.90
CA ASN A 3 12.99 35.73 31.31
C ASN A 3 12.80 34.63 30.25
N PRO A 4 11.80 33.74 30.39
CA PRO A 4 11.55 32.73 29.37
C PRO A 4 11.11 33.42 28.08
N SER A 5 11.70 33.04 26.95
CA SER A 5 11.30 33.52 25.63
C SER A 5 11.09 32.33 24.70
N CYS A 6 10.07 32.40 23.84
CA CYS A 6 9.80 31.40 22.83
C CYS A 6 9.16 32.06 21.60
N THR A 7 9.51 31.58 20.41
CA THR A 7 9.00 32.08 19.13
C THR A 7 7.70 31.42 18.68
N CYS A 8 7.09 30.56 19.51
CA CYS A 8 5.83 29.90 19.16
C CYS A 8 4.62 30.81 19.39
N GLU A 9 3.56 30.58 18.60
CA GLU A 9 2.30 31.34 18.65
C GLU A 9 1.68 31.44 20.06
N ASP A 10 1.66 30.34 20.81
CA ASP A 10 1.13 30.29 22.19
C ASP A 10 1.83 31.29 23.14
N PHE A 11 3.14 31.46 22.99
CA PHE A 11 3.93 32.40 23.77
C PHE A 11 3.71 33.85 23.31
N GLN A 12 3.57 34.06 22.00
CA GLN A 12 3.31 35.39 21.43
C GLN A 12 1.95 35.95 21.87
N LEU A 13 0.91 35.10 21.90
CA LEU A 13 -0.45 35.48 22.28
C LEU A 13 -0.61 35.67 23.79
N ARG A 14 -0.11 34.72 24.60
CA ARG A 14 -0.35 34.73 26.06
C ARG A 14 0.74 35.42 26.86
N ARG A 15 1.96 35.55 26.30
CA ARG A 15 3.18 36.04 26.97
C ARG A 15 3.47 35.32 28.30
N GLN A 16 3.03 34.08 28.39
CA GLN A 16 3.23 33.18 29.52
C GLN A 16 4.04 31.97 29.07
N PRO A 17 4.69 31.23 29.99
CA PRO A 17 5.43 30.01 29.65
C PRO A 17 4.58 29.02 28.84
N CYS A 18 4.94 28.84 27.57
CA CYS A 18 4.28 27.90 26.67
C CYS A 18 4.76 26.46 26.94
N LYS A 19 4.13 25.48 26.26
CA LYS A 19 4.53 24.06 26.35
C LYS A 19 6.02 23.82 26.08
N HIS A 20 6.66 24.63 25.23
CA HIS A 20 8.09 24.50 24.92
C HIS A 20 8.96 24.96 26.09
N VAL A 21 8.62 26.08 26.72
CA VAL A 21 9.32 26.56 27.93
C VAL A 21 9.14 25.56 29.07
N ALA A 22 7.93 25.01 29.24
CA ALA A 22 7.67 23.97 30.23
C ALA A 22 8.49 22.70 29.96
N ALA A 23 8.56 22.24 28.70
CA ALA A 23 9.35 21.06 28.32
C ALA A 23 10.84 21.24 28.61
N VAL A 24 11.41 22.41 28.29
CA VAL A 24 12.82 22.72 28.58
C VAL A 24 13.08 22.75 30.09
N ARG A 25 12.18 23.35 30.89
CA ARG A 25 12.30 23.35 32.35
C ARG A 25 12.28 21.93 32.93
N LEU A 26 11.35 21.09 32.48
CA LEU A 26 11.27 19.70 32.91
C LEU A 26 12.53 18.90 32.54
N LEU A 27 13.13 19.19 31.37
CA LEU A 27 14.37 18.55 30.95
C LEU A 27 15.56 19.00 31.78
N LEU A 28 15.68 20.31 32.08
CA LEU A 28 16.71 20.85 32.95
C LEU A 28 16.58 20.35 34.38
N ASP A 29 15.35 20.31 34.93
CA ASP A 29 15.08 19.77 36.26
C ASP A 29 15.48 18.30 36.36
N ARG A 30 15.22 17.50 35.32
CA ARG A 30 15.68 16.09 35.24
C ARG A 30 17.20 15.99 35.18
N GLN A 31 17.87 16.84 34.39
CA GLN A 31 19.34 16.86 34.30
C GLN A 31 19.99 17.25 35.62
N ILE A 32 19.45 18.24 36.33
CA ILE A 32 19.97 18.71 37.63
C ILE A 32 19.75 17.65 38.71
N LYS A 33 18.59 16.99 38.73
CA LYS A 33 18.30 15.91 39.69
C LYS A 33 19.08 14.63 39.39
N GLY A 34 19.62 14.49 38.18
CA GLY A 34 20.30 13.27 37.74
C GLY A 34 19.33 12.10 37.53
N ASP A 35 18.05 12.37 37.33
CA ASP A 35 17.04 11.33 37.14
C ASP A 35 17.33 10.58 35.84
N PRO A 36 17.54 9.25 35.87
CA PRO A 36 17.72 8.48 34.65
C PRO A 36 16.45 8.58 33.79
N ALA A 37 16.62 8.63 32.47
CA ALA A 37 15.49 8.54 31.55
C ALA A 37 14.66 7.29 31.89
N PRO A 38 13.32 7.36 31.83
CA PRO A 38 12.49 6.19 32.10
C PRO A 38 12.91 5.07 31.16
N ALA A 39 13.22 3.91 31.74
CA ALA A 39 13.60 2.74 30.95
C ALA A 39 12.47 2.43 29.97
N LEU A 40 12.80 2.38 28.67
CA LEU A 40 11.85 1.91 27.67
C LEU A 40 11.45 0.47 28.03
N PRO A 41 10.15 0.12 27.94
CA PRO A 41 9.75 -1.26 28.17
C PRO A 41 10.53 -2.17 27.21
N PRO A 42 10.98 -3.35 27.67
CA PRO A 42 11.69 -4.28 26.82
C PRO A 42 10.81 -4.62 25.61
N ARG A 43 11.40 -4.56 24.41
CA ARG A 43 10.70 -4.89 23.17
C ARG A 43 10.18 -6.34 23.28
N LYS A 44 8.88 -6.53 23.11
CA LYS A 44 8.29 -7.88 23.07
C LYS A 44 8.86 -8.63 21.85
N THR A 45 9.67 -9.64 22.10
CA THR A 45 10.15 -10.56 21.06
C THR A 45 9.28 -11.81 21.10
N TYR A 46 8.45 -11.99 20.07
CA TYR A 46 7.65 -13.20 19.90
C TYR A 46 8.51 -14.29 19.27
N ARG A 47 8.30 -15.56 19.66
CA ARG A 47 8.92 -16.70 18.97
C ARG A 47 8.32 -16.79 17.57
N GLN A 48 9.17 -16.81 16.55
CA GLN A 48 8.74 -16.91 15.15
C GLN A 48 8.49 -18.37 14.79
N GLN A 49 7.29 -18.67 14.25
CA GLN A 49 6.98 -19.96 13.64
C GLN A 49 7.50 -19.97 12.19
N TRP A 50 8.78 -20.29 12.03
CA TRP A 50 9.44 -20.27 10.71
C TRP A 50 8.76 -21.12 9.63
N PRO A 51 8.28 -22.35 9.92
CA PRO A 51 7.61 -23.16 8.89
C PRO A 51 6.33 -22.51 8.37
N GLU A 52 5.50 -21.98 9.27
CA GLU A 52 4.26 -21.30 8.92
C GLU A 52 4.52 -20.01 8.15
N TYR A 53 5.52 -19.23 8.59
CA TYR A 53 5.94 -18.01 7.91
C TYR A 53 6.39 -18.30 6.47
N ASN A 54 7.26 -19.29 6.27
CA ASN A 54 7.75 -19.66 4.95
C ASN A 54 6.64 -20.21 4.06
N ALA A 55 5.73 -21.01 4.62
CA ALA A 55 4.58 -21.53 3.90
C ALA A 55 3.64 -20.38 3.45
N ALA A 56 3.39 -19.41 4.33
CA ALA A 56 2.59 -18.24 4.00
C ALA A 56 3.27 -17.40 2.92
N GLN A 57 4.56 -17.07 3.08
CA GLN A 57 5.29 -16.24 2.12
C GLN A 57 5.37 -16.89 0.72
N SER A 58 5.54 -18.21 0.67
CA SER A 58 5.67 -18.93 -0.61
C SER A 58 4.34 -19.07 -1.35
N ARG A 59 3.21 -19.08 -0.63
CA ARG A 59 1.87 -19.29 -1.20
C ARG A 59 1.05 -18.01 -1.35
N GLU A 60 1.54 -16.89 -0.82
CA GLU A 60 0.81 -15.62 -0.81
C GLU A 60 0.31 -15.23 -2.21
N LYS A 61 1.22 -15.25 -3.20
CA LYS A 61 0.89 -14.88 -4.59
C LYS A 61 -0.11 -15.83 -5.24
N ASP A 62 -0.10 -17.11 -4.85
CA ASP A 62 -1.04 -18.10 -5.38
C ASP A 62 -2.44 -17.85 -4.83
N HIS A 63 -2.57 -17.72 -3.51
CA HIS A 63 -3.84 -17.42 -2.85
C HIS A 63 -4.40 -16.07 -3.28
N PHE A 64 -3.54 -15.06 -3.44
CA PHE A 64 -3.96 -13.75 -3.93
C PHE A 64 -4.59 -13.84 -5.33
N GLN A 65 -3.97 -14.58 -6.24
CA GLN A 65 -4.52 -14.75 -7.59
C GLN A 65 -5.85 -15.50 -7.60
N ASP A 66 -5.97 -16.58 -6.81
CA ASP A 66 -7.22 -17.36 -6.73
C ASP A 66 -8.37 -16.48 -6.19
N LEU A 67 -8.15 -15.76 -5.09
CA LEU A 67 -9.14 -14.85 -4.51
C LEU A 67 -9.50 -13.69 -5.45
N LEU A 68 -8.51 -13.15 -6.16
CA LEU A 68 -8.74 -12.06 -7.10
C LEU A 68 -9.54 -12.52 -8.31
N ALA A 69 -9.28 -13.73 -8.83
CA ALA A 69 -10.03 -14.30 -9.93
C ALA A 69 -11.50 -14.51 -9.54
N ASP A 70 -11.75 -15.10 -8.36
CA ASP A 70 -13.10 -15.29 -7.83
C ASP A 70 -13.83 -13.95 -7.64
N LEU A 71 -13.15 -12.93 -7.12
CA LEU A 71 -13.72 -11.60 -6.95
C LEU A 71 -14.06 -10.95 -8.31
N CYS A 72 -13.17 -11.06 -9.29
CA CYS A 72 -13.38 -10.52 -10.62
C CYS A 72 -14.45 -11.28 -11.41
N ALA A 73 -14.70 -12.57 -11.12
CA ALA A 73 -15.75 -13.35 -11.75
C ALA A 73 -17.16 -12.81 -11.48
N ALA A 74 -17.36 -12.11 -10.37
CA ALA A 74 -18.63 -11.47 -10.02
C ALA A 74 -18.91 -10.17 -10.82
N ILE A 75 -17.94 -9.66 -11.59
CA ILE A 75 -18.10 -8.43 -12.36
C ILE A 75 -18.96 -8.71 -13.61
N ALA A 76 -20.11 -8.05 -13.70
CA ALA A 76 -20.96 -8.11 -14.88
C ALA A 76 -20.27 -7.49 -16.10
N GLU A 77 -20.21 -8.24 -17.19
CA GLU A 77 -19.64 -7.75 -18.44
C GLU A 77 -20.57 -6.70 -19.06
N PRO A 78 -20.09 -5.48 -19.37
CA PRO A 78 -20.91 -4.48 -20.03
C PRO A 78 -21.33 -4.97 -21.43
N PRO A 79 -22.52 -4.57 -21.91
CA PRO A 79 -22.95 -4.93 -23.26
C PRO A 79 -21.92 -4.43 -24.28
N CYS A 80 -21.55 -5.30 -25.23
CA CYS A 80 -20.59 -4.98 -26.27
C CYS A 80 -21.08 -3.77 -27.08
N LYS A 81 -20.47 -2.60 -26.85
CA LYS A 81 -20.61 -1.45 -27.75
C LYS A 81 -19.84 -1.83 -29.02
N GLY A 82 -20.57 -2.17 -30.08
CA GLY A 82 -20.05 -2.76 -31.31
C GLY A 82 -18.64 -2.26 -31.68
N GLY A 83 -17.72 -3.20 -31.84
CA GLY A 83 -16.31 -2.88 -32.08
C GLY A 83 -16.10 -2.06 -33.34
N THR A 84 -15.13 -1.15 -33.30
CA THR A 84 -14.60 -0.48 -34.49
C THR A 84 -14.14 -1.55 -35.49
N LYS A 85 -14.70 -1.53 -36.71
CA LYS A 85 -14.34 -2.47 -37.78
C LYS A 85 -12.82 -2.42 -38.01
N GLY A 86 -12.11 -3.49 -37.66
CA GLY A 86 -10.67 -3.66 -37.91
C GLY A 86 -9.73 -3.51 -36.69
N GLY A 87 -10.24 -3.29 -35.47
CA GLY A 87 -9.42 -3.21 -34.25
C GLY A 87 -9.16 -4.56 -33.55
N ARG A 88 -8.19 -4.60 -32.62
CA ARG A 88 -8.02 -5.71 -31.68
C ARG A 88 -9.30 -5.83 -30.82
N PRO A 89 -9.84 -7.05 -30.60
CA PRO A 89 -10.99 -7.23 -29.73
C PRO A 89 -10.75 -6.64 -28.33
N PRO A 90 -11.74 -5.96 -27.73
CA PRO A 90 -11.61 -5.48 -26.36
C PRO A 90 -11.46 -6.65 -25.40
N ALA A 91 -10.60 -6.52 -24.40
CA ALA A 91 -10.49 -7.50 -23.32
C ALA A 91 -11.76 -7.43 -22.44
N PRO A 92 -12.25 -8.56 -21.91
CA PRO A 92 -13.38 -8.56 -21.00
C PRO A 92 -13.02 -7.77 -19.73
N LEU A 93 -14.01 -7.08 -19.16
CA LEU A 93 -13.82 -6.16 -18.05
C LEU A 93 -13.20 -6.87 -16.84
N ARG A 94 -13.62 -8.11 -16.55
CA ARG A 94 -13.06 -8.91 -15.46
C ARG A 94 -11.55 -9.15 -15.62
N ASP A 95 -11.09 -9.46 -16.83
CA ASP A 95 -9.68 -9.75 -17.10
C ASP A 95 -8.85 -8.47 -17.03
N ALA A 96 -9.41 -7.35 -17.52
CA ALA A 96 -8.76 -6.04 -17.44
C ALA A 96 -8.56 -5.61 -15.97
N VAL A 97 -9.60 -5.75 -15.13
CA VAL A 97 -9.53 -5.41 -13.70
C VAL A 97 -8.55 -6.33 -12.96
N PHE A 98 -8.61 -7.64 -13.19
CA PHE A 98 -7.66 -8.61 -12.64
C PHE A 98 -6.22 -8.21 -12.98
N THR A 99 -5.96 -7.94 -14.27
CA THR A 99 -4.62 -7.57 -14.79
C THR A 99 -4.10 -6.30 -14.14
N CYS A 100 -4.95 -5.26 -14.00
CA CYS A 100 -4.57 -4.01 -13.36
C CYS A 100 -4.20 -4.19 -11.89
N ILE A 101 -5.04 -4.88 -11.13
CA ILE A 101 -4.84 -5.09 -9.70
C ILE A 101 -3.59 -5.94 -9.48
N PHE A 102 -3.45 -7.05 -10.22
CA PHE A 102 -2.30 -7.93 -10.08
C PHE A 102 -0.99 -7.25 -10.50
N LYS A 103 -1.00 -6.39 -11.52
CA LYS A 103 0.16 -5.57 -11.87
C LYS A 103 0.58 -4.69 -10.71
N VAL A 104 -0.35 -4.01 -10.04
CA VAL A 104 -0.04 -3.11 -8.91
C VAL A 104 0.50 -3.93 -7.73
N TYR A 105 -0.13 -5.05 -7.41
CA TYR A 105 0.31 -5.96 -6.36
C TYR A 105 1.74 -6.49 -6.60
N SER A 106 2.05 -6.90 -7.83
CA SER A 106 3.38 -7.47 -8.16
C SER A 106 4.51 -6.45 -8.05
N THR A 107 4.22 -5.14 -8.09
CA THR A 107 5.20 -4.03 -8.17
C THR A 107 6.17 -4.10 -9.35
N PHE A 108 5.97 -5.03 -10.29
CA PHE A 108 6.83 -5.18 -11.46
C PHE A 108 6.45 -4.23 -12.59
N SER A 109 7.44 -3.97 -13.45
CA SER A 109 7.19 -3.29 -14.71
C SER A 109 6.33 -4.16 -15.62
N ALA A 110 5.56 -3.54 -16.51
CA ALA A 110 4.65 -4.24 -17.42
C ALA A 110 5.34 -5.35 -18.23
N ARG A 111 6.62 -5.17 -18.60
CA ARG A 111 7.40 -6.17 -19.36
C ARG A 111 7.75 -7.40 -18.52
N ARG A 112 8.14 -7.20 -17.25
CA ARG A 112 8.47 -8.32 -16.33
C ARG A 112 7.20 -9.04 -15.89
N PHE A 113 6.11 -8.31 -15.71
CA PHE A 113 4.80 -8.85 -15.36
C PHE A 113 4.17 -9.73 -16.46
N ALA A 114 4.64 -9.64 -17.71
CA ALA A 114 4.08 -10.42 -18.82
C ALA A 114 4.24 -11.94 -18.66
N CYS A 115 5.21 -12.44 -17.88
CA CYS A 115 5.26 -13.87 -17.56
C CYS A 115 4.20 -14.29 -16.54
N ASP A 116 3.99 -13.48 -15.50
CA ASP A 116 2.95 -13.73 -14.49
C ASP A 116 1.56 -13.77 -15.14
N LEU A 117 1.27 -12.87 -16.08
CA LEU A 117 -0.02 -12.86 -16.76
C LEU A 117 -0.26 -14.10 -17.64
N ARG A 118 0.78 -14.59 -18.32
CA ARG A 118 0.74 -15.85 -19.08
C ARG A 118 0.46 -17.04 -18.17
N GLU A 119 1.02 -17.02 -16.96
CA GLU A 119 0.77 -18.05 -15.96
C GLU A 119 -0.67 -17.98 -15.44
N SER A 120 -1.16 -16.78 -15.11
CA SER A 120 -2.56 -16.59 -14.68
C SER A 120 -3.55 -17.06 -15.76
N HIS A 121 -3.25 -16.81 -17.05
CA HIS A 121 -4.05 -17.33 -18.16
C HIS A 121 -4.00 -18.87 -18.23
N ARG A 122 -2.82 -19.48 -18.09
CA ARG A 122 -2.68 -20.95 -18.06
C ARG A 122 -3.43 -21.59 -16.89
N ARG A 123 -3.48 -20.91 -15.74
CA ARG A 123 -4.23 -21.33 -14.55
C ARG A 123 -5.74 -21.12 -14.66
N GLY A 124 -6.22 -20.41 -15.69
CA GLY A 124 -7.63 -20.13 -15.90
C GLY A 124 -8.18 -18.95 -15.12
N HIS A 125 -7.31 -18.13 -14.51
CA HIS A 125 -7.71 -16.93 -13.74
C HIS A 125 -8.23 -15.80 -14.63
N ILE A 126 -7.79 -15.78 -15.89
CA ILE A 126 -8.23 -14.85 -16.92
C ILE A 126 -8.52 -15.62 -18.20
N THR A 127 -9.42 -15.09 -19.03
CA THR A 127 -9.85 -15.70 -20.30
C THR A 127 -8.94 -15.33 -21.46
N GLN A 128 -8.32 -14.15 -21.41
CA GLN A 128 -7.42 -13.66 -22.45
C GLN A 128 -6.20 -12.95 -21.85
N GLU A 129 -5.04 -13.18 -22.45
CA GLU A 129 -3.83 -12.41 -22.20
C GLU A 129 -4.03 -10.93 -22.59
N THR A 130 -4.32 -10.10 -21.59
CA THR A 130 -4.54 -8.66 -21.75
C THR A 130 -3.20 -7.94 -21.82
N CYS A 131 -2.91 -7.23 -22.91
CA CYS A 131 -1.75 -6.35 -22.91
C CYS A 131 -2.06 -5.15 -22.01
N LEU A 132 -1.18 -4.80 -21.06
CA LEU A 132 -1.41 -3.63 -20.19
C LEU A 132 -1.57 -2.31 -20.98
N LEU A 133 -1.04 -2.23 -22.20
CA LEU A 133 -1.22 -1.09 -23.11
C LEU A 133 -2.64 -1.03 -23.73
N THR A 134 -3.42 -2.10 -23.61
CA THR A 134 -4.80 -2.20 -24.12
C THR A 134 -5.85 -1.99 -23.05
N VAL A 135 -5.46 -1.79 -21.78
CA VAL A 135 -6.41 -1.35 -20.76
C VAL A 135 -6.82 0.09 -21.09
N PRO A 136 -8.12 0.38 -21.21
CA PRO A 136 -8.60 1.73 -21.50
C PRO A 136 -8.00 2.75 -20.51
N GLY A 137 -7.39 3.84 -21.01
CA GLY A 137 -6.70 4.85 -20.18
C GLY A 137 -7.58 5.50 -19.11
N ASN A 138 -8.90 5.37 -19.23
CA ASN A 138 -9.92 5.77 -18.27
C ASN A 138 -9.95 4.94 -16.96
N ILE A 139 -9.26 3.79 -16.89
CA ILE A 139 -9.11 3.01 -15.64
C ILE A 139 -7.80 3.39 -14.92
N CYS A 140 -6.74 3.70 -15.67
CA CYS A 140 -5.42 4.01 -15.11
C CYS A 140 -5.23 5.51 -14.77
N GLY A 141 -5.87 6.42 -15.53
CA GLY A 141 -5.69 7.87 -15.39
C GLY A 141 -6.31 8.52 -14.15
N ARG A 142 -6.83 7.74 -13.19
CA ARG A 142 -7.44 8.24 -11.94
C ARG A 142 -6.83 7.65 -10.67
N LEU A 143 -5.75 6.86 -10.81
CA LEU A 143 -5.02 6.20 -9.72
C LEU A 143 -3.57 6.71 -9.58
N MET A 144 -3.26 7.85 -10.21
CA MET A 144 -2.04 8.63 -9.98
C MET A 144 -2.41 10.07 -9.69
#